data_AF-A0A7J3A8L1-F1
#
_entry.id   AF-A0A7J3A8L1-F1
#
_cell.length_a   1.000
_cell.length_b   1.000
_cell.length_c   1.000
_cell.angle_alpha   90.00
_cell.angle_beta   90.00
_cell.angle_gamma   90.00
#
_symmetry.space_group_name_H-M   'P 1'
#
loop_
_entity.id
_entity.type
_entity.pdbx_description
1 polymer ?
#
loop_
_entity_poly.entity_id
_entity_poly.type
_entity_poly.pdbx_seq_one_letter_code
_entity_poly.pdbx_strand_id
1 'polypeptide(L)' 'MKTRDEPVELTSTGLDRLNALLGGGFKRGSLILLVGEPGVGKTVFCANFIY' A
#
# COMPACT_ATOMS: atom_id res chain seq x y z
N MET A 1 15.43 -15.52 -13.59
CA MET A 1 15.19 -14.09 -13.89
C MET A 1 13.76 -13.97 -14.40
N LYS A 2 12.80 -13.61 -13.52
CA LYS A 2 11.37 -13.52 -13.92
C LYS A 2 11.21 -12.36 -14.91
N THR A 3 10.53 -12.63 -16.02
CA THR A 3 10.23 -11.71 -17.12
C THR A 3 9.43 -10.50 -16.63
N ARG A 4 9.70 -9.33 -17.21
CA ARG A 4 9.17 -8.01 -16.81
C ARG A 4 7.67 -7.79 -17.12
N ASP A 5 6.96 -8.81 -17.58
CA ASP A 5 5.62 -8.70 -18.20
C ASP A 5 4.51 -9.48 -17.45
N GLU A 6 4.75 -10.01 -16.25
CA GLU A 6 3.65 -10.55 -15.43
C GLU A 6 2.83 -9.39 -14.83
N PRO A 7 1.49 -9.48 -14.84
CA PRO A 7 0.63 -8.45 -14.26
C PRO A 7 0.99 -8.25 -12.79
N VAL A 8 1.30 -7.00 -12.43
CA VAL A 8 1.68 -6.63 -11.07
C VAL A 8 0.49 -6.84 -10.15
N GLU A 9 0.60 -7.80 -9.24
CA GLU A 9 -0.43 -8.03 -8.25
C GLU A 9 -0.51 -6.83 -7.29
N LEU A 10 -1.72 -6.33 -7.05
CA LEU A 10 -2.00 -5.19 -6.17
C LEU A 10 -2.69 -5.67 -4.89
N THR A 11 -2.30 -5.07 -3.77
CA THR A 11 -2.92 -5.23 -2.46
C THR A 11 -3.66 -3.94 -2.10
N SER A 12 -4.95 -4.06 -1.75
CA SER A 12 -5.76 -2.92 -1.29
C SER A 12 -5.15 -2.27 -0.05
N THR A 13 -5.22 -0.95 0.04
CA THR A 13 -4.77 -0.18 1.21
C THR A 13 -5.77 -0.16 2.37
N GLY A 14 -6.96 -0.74 2.20
CA GLY A 14 -8.08 -0.61 3.13
C GLY A 14 -8.81 0.74 3.04
N LEU A 15 -8.34 1.65 2.17
CA LEU A 15 -8.91 2.99 1.98
C LEU A 15 -9.20 3.24 0.50
N ASP A 16 -10.48 3.29 0.12
CA ASP A 16 -10.91 3.43 -1.28
C ASP A 16 -10.31 4.65 -1.97
N ARG A 17 -10.26 5.79 -1.27
CA ARG A 17 -9.67 7.02 -1.82
C ARG A 17 -8.18 6.87 -2.08
N LEU A 18 -7.45 6.16 -1.22
CA LEU A 18 -6.03 5.94 -1.41
C LEU A 18 -5.77 4.91 -2.53
N ASN A 19 -6.59 3.86 -2.62
CA ASN A 19 -6.54 2.93 -3.74
C ASN A 19 -6.71 3.66 -5.08
N ALA A 20 -7.67 4.59 -5.17
CA ALA A 20 -7.87 5.39 -6.38
C ALA A 20 -6.64 6.25 -6.72
N LEU A 21 -6.00 6.86 -5.72
CA LEU A 21 -4.77 7.64 -5.91
C LEU A 21 -3.56 6.78 -6.34
N LEU A 22 -3.50 5.54 -5.88
CA LEU A 22 -2.41 4.60 -6.18
C LEU A 22 -2.67 3.76 -7.45
N GLY A 23 -3.83 3.91 -8.10
CA GLY A 23 -4.20 3.11 -9.27
C GLY A 23 -4.59 1.66 -8.94
N GLY A 24 -5.10 1.42 -7.73
CA GLY A 24 -5.65 0.13 -7.29
C GLY A 24 -5.06 -0.42 -6.00
N GLY A 25 -3.93 0.12 -5.52
CA GLY A 25 -3.33 -0.26 -4.24
C GLY A 25 -1.80 -0.36 -4.27
N PHE A 26 -1.22 -1.03 -3.29
CA PHE A 26 0.23 -1.27 -3.23
C PHE A 26 0.63 -2.48 -4.08
N LYS A 27 1.77 -2.39 -4.76
CA LYS A 27 2.34 -3.52 -5.49
C LYS A 27 2.77 -4.62 -4.50
N ARG A 28 2.28 -5.85 -4.66
CA ARG A 28 2.66 -6.97 -3.78
C ARG A 28 4.18 -7.21 -3.83
N GLY A 29 4.77 -7.47 -2.67
CA GLY A 29 6.22 -7.72 -2.54
C GLY A 29 7.07 -6.46 -2.51
N SER A 30 6.46 -5.28 -2.45
CA SER A 30 7.16 -4.00 -2.34
C SER A 30 7.44 -3.60 -0.90
N LEU A 31 8.51 -2.85 -0.68
CA LEU A 31 8.74 -2.13 0.58
C LEU A 31 8.07 -0.75 0.49
N ILE A 32 7.14 -0.47 1.40
CA ILE A 32 6.45 0.82 1.50
C ILE A 32 7.00 1.59 2.71
N LEU A 33 7.51 2.81 2.47
CA LEU A 33 8.01 3.69 3.52
C LEU A 33 6.92 4.70 3.92
N LEU A 34 6.40 4.58 5.15
CA LEU A 34 5.40 5.49 5.71
C LEU A 34 6.05 6.45 6.72
N VAL A 35 6.13 7.74 6.39
CA VAL A 35 6.84 8.77 7.18
C VAL A 35 5.88 9.89 7.58
N GLY A 36 6.11 10.43 8.78
CA GLY A 36 5.38 11.59 9.31
C GLY A 36 5.68 11.81 10.78
N GLU A 37 5.27 12.94 11.32
CA GLU A 37 5.50 13.33 12.72
C GLU A 37 4.82 12.36 13.73
N PRO A 38 5.25 12.33 15.01
CA PRO A 38 4.54 11.58 16.04
C PRO A 38 3.05 11.97 16.11
N GLY A 39 2.15 11.00 16.25
CA GLY A 39 0.71 11.25 16.39
C GLY A 39 -0.09 11.37 15.09
N VAL A 40 0.51 11.42 13.90
CA VAL A 40 -0.22 11.55 12.60
C VAL A 40 -0.97 10.30 12.14
N GLY A 41 -1.03 9.24 12.96
CA GLY A 41 -1.80 8.03 12.65
C GLY A 41 -1.09 6.95 11.82
N LYS A 42 0.25 6.95 11.73
CA LYS A 42 1.02 5.90 11.01
C LYS A 42 0.65 4.48 11.46
N THR A 43 0.59 4.24 12.77
CA THR A 43 0.21 2.94 13.34
C THR A 43 -1.25 2.58 13.03
N VAL A 44 -2.15 3.57 13.07
CA VAL A 44 -3.57 3.38 12.74
C VAL A 44 -3.73 3.04 11.25
N PHE A 45 -2.96 3.69 10.38
CA PHE A 45 -2.91 3.36 8.95
C PHE A 45 -2.44 1.92 8.74
N CYS A 46 -1.37 1.49 9.40
CA CYS A 46 -0.89 0.10 9.31
C CYS A 46 -1.92 -0.90 9.85
N ALA A 47 -2.66 -0.55 10.90
CA ALA A 47 -3.73 -1.40 11.43
C ALA A 47 -4.86 -1.56 10.39
N ASN A 48 -5.34 -0.46 9.78
CA ASN A 48 -6.34 -0.51 8.69
C ASN A 48 -5.88 -1.26 7.44
N PHE A 49 -4.56 -1.40 7.24
CA PHE A 49 -4.02 -2.18 6.13
C PHE A 49 -4.03 -3.69 6.43
N ILE A 50 -3.90 -4.07 7.70
CA ILE A 50 -3.80 -5.48 8.13
C ILE A 50 -5.17 -6.07 8.46
N TYR A 51 -6.09 -5.29 9.03
CA TYR A 51 -7.42 -5.71 9.49
C TYR A 51 -8.51 -5.22 8.54
#